data_AF-A0A353YXZ8-F1
#
_entry.id   AF-A0A353YXZ8-F1
#
_cell.length_a   1.000
_cell.length_b   1.000
_cell.length_c   1.000
_cell.angle_alpha   90.00
_cell.angle_beta   90.00
_cell.angle_gamma   90.00
#
_symmetry.space_group_name_H-M   'P 1'
#
loop_
_entity.id
_entity.type
_entity.pdbx_description
1 polymer ?
#
loop_
_entity_poly.entity_id
_entity_poly.type
_entity_poly.pdbx_seq_one_letter_code
_entity_poly.pdbx_strand_id
1 'polypeptide(L)'
;MPYKIAIASGKGGTGKTTIAVNLYSMLNKVFANRIELVDCDVEEPNDLIFFEGAYKEKQEEIFQLIPNIDKDKCTFCRECA
;
A
#
# COMPACT_ATOMS: atom_id res chain seq x y z
N MET A 1 15.77 -16.58 0.28
CA MET A 1 15.21 -15.20 0.29
C MET A 1 14.41 -15.03 -0.99
N PRO A 2 13.13 -14.63 -0.93
CA PRO A 2 12.36 -14.33 -2.13
C PRO A 2 12.89 -13.05 -2.80
N TYR A 3 12.83 -12.97 -4.12
CA TYR A 3 13.06 -11.73 -4.85
C TYR A 3 11.88 -10.78 -4.60
N LYS A 4 12.16 -9.49 -4.40
CA LYS A 4 11.15 -8.44 -4.18
C LYS A 4 11.25 -7.42 -5.30
N ILE A 5 10.12 -7.09 -5.91
CA ILE A 5 10.03 -6.09 -6.98
C ILE A 5 9.03 -5.04 -6.51
N ALA A 6 9.47 -3.79 -6.38
CA ALA A 6 8.61 -2.67 -6.03
C ALA A 6 8.15 -1.93 -7.29
N ILE A 7 6.85 -1.71 -7.44
CA ILE A 7 6.28 -0.87 -8.49
C ILE A 7 5.99 0.50 -7.88
N ALA A 8 6.79 1.51 -8.23
CA ALA A 8 6.72 2.85 -7.65
C ALA A 8 6.55 3.92 -8.73
N SER A 9 6.03 5.10 -8.35
CA SER A 9 5.86 6.25 -9.24
C SER A 9 5.90 7.55 -8.44
N GLY A 10 6.31 8.65 -9.05
CA GLY A 10 6.34 9.96 -8.38
C GLY A 10 5.01 10.72 -8.30
N LYS A 11 3.92 10.20 -8.89
CA LYS A 11 2.60 10.87 -8.91
C LYS A 11 1.45 9.85 -8.92
N GLY A 12 0.28 10.24 -8.43
CA GLY A 12 -0.97 9.49 -8.58
C GLY A 12 -1.42 9.37 -10.06
N GLY A 13 -2.22 8.36 -10.38
CA GLY A 13 -2.79 8.17 -11.72
C GLY A 13 -1.84 7.66 -12.81
N THR A 14 -0.63 7.22 -12.46
CA THR A 14 0.40 6.73 -13.41
C THR A 14 0.24 5.26 -13.80
N GLY A 15 -0.77 4.56 -13.27
CA GLY A 15 -1.04 3.15 -13.59
C GLY A 15 -0.22 2.13 -12.80
N LYS A 16 0.35 2.49 -11.64
CA LYS A 16 1.10 1.58 -10.75
C LYS A 16 0.36 0.27 -10.47
N THR A 17 -0.87 0.38 -9.97
CA THR A 17 -1.76 -0.74 -9.64
C THR A 17 -1.98 -1.62 -10.87
N THR A 18 -2.31 -1.03 -12.02
CA THR A 18 -2.50 -1.76 -13.29
C THR A 18 -1.28 -2.58 -13.67
N ILE A 19 -0.07 -2.03 -13.53
CA ILE A 19 1.17 -2.76 -13.82
C ILE A 19 1.39 -3.87 -12.78
N ALA A 20 1.20 -3.59 -11.50
CA ALA A 20 1.40 -4.55 -10.41
C ALA A 20 0.49 -5.79 -10.56
N VAL A 21 -0.82 -5.59 -10.75
CA VAL A 21 -1.79 -6.71 -10.88
C VAL A 21 -1.54 -7.56 -12.12
N ASN A 22 -1.20 -6.93 -13.25
CA ASN A 22 -0.92 -7.66 -14.50
C ASN A 22 0.40 -8.43 -14.42
N LEU A 23 1.44 -7.83 -13.81
CA LEU A 23 2.72 -8.51 -13.58
C LEU A 23 2.53 -9.72 -12.67
N TYR A 24 1.79 -9.58 -11.57
CA TYR A 24 1.41 -10.67 -10.68
C TYR A 24 0.67 -11.79 -11.44
N SER A 25 -0.37 -11.44 -12.22
CA SER A 25 -1.16 -12.41 -12.99
C SER A 25 -0.30 -13.19 -13.99
N MET A 26 0.61 -12.50 -14.68
CA MET A 26 1.54 -13.14 -15.62
C MET A 26 2.53 -14.07 -14.89
N LEU A 27 3.20 -13.57 -13.85
CA LEU A 27 4.21 -14.34 -13.14
C LEU A 27 3.60 -15.55 -12.43
N ASN A 28 2.39 -15.46 -11.88
CA ASN A 28 1.74 -16.62 -11.26
C ASN A 28 1.51 -17.77 -12.22
N LYS A 29 1.18 -17.48 -13.49
CA LYS A 29 1.06 -18.51 -14.53
C LYS A 29 2.41 -19.19 -14.81
N VAL A 30 3.51 -18.43 -14.77
CA VAL A 30 4.86 -18.95 -15.03
C VAL A 30 5.42 -19.73 -13.84
N PHE A 31 5.17 -19.26 -12.62
CA PHE A 31 5.76 -19.79 -11.39
C PHE A 31 4.82 -20.67 -10.57
N ALA A 32 3.76 -21.20 -11.18
CA ALA A 32 2.81 -22.12 -10.55
C ALA A 32 2.26 -21.60 -9.21
N ASN A 33 1.72 -20.37 -9.22
CA ASN A 33 1.10 -19.71 -8.06
C ASN A 33 2.04 -19.48 -6.86
N ARG A 34 3.33 -19.30 -7.10
CA ARG A 34 4.34 -18.97 -6.07
C ARG A 34 4.66 -17.47 -5.97
N ILE A 35 3.78 -16.61 -6.48
CA ILE A 35 3.96 -15.16 -6.42
C ILE A 35 2.95 -14.60 -5.42
N GLU A 36 3.43 -13.66 -4.61
CA GLU A 36 2.60 -12.88 -3.69
C GLU A 36 2.50 -11.45 -4.23
N LEU A 37 1.29 -10.89 -4.22
CA LEU A 37 1.03 -9.48 -4.49
C LEU A 37 0.77 -8.78 -3.17
N VAL A 38 1.42 -7.63 -2.96
CA VAL A 38 1.27 -6.82 -1.76
C VAL A 38 0.97 -5.40 -2.20
N ASP A 39 -0.23 -4.92 -1.88
CA ASP A 39 -0.62 -3.54 -2.09
C ASP A 39 -0.13 -2.68 -0.92
N CYS A 40 0.90 -1.87 -1.18
CA CYS A 40 1.50 -0.96 -0.21
C CYS A 40 1.06 0.49 -0.43
N ASP A 41 0.05 0.76 -1.26
CA ASP A 41 -0.49 2.10 -1.42
C ASP A 41 -1.31 2.48 -0.16
N VAL A 42 -0.78 3.41 0.63
CA VAL A 42 -1.40 3.85 1.89
C VAL A 42 -2.62 4.74 1.62
N GLU A 43 -2.62 5.48 0.52
CA GLU A 43 -3.69 6.44 0.21
C GLU A 43 -4.87 5.73 -0.44
N GLU A 44 -4.61 4.81 -1.38
CA GLU A 44 -5.67 4.18 -2.19
C GLU A 44 -5.34 2.72 -2.56
N PRO A 45 -5.39 1.77 -1.59
CA PRO A 45 -5.15 0.36 -1.88
C PRO A 45 -6.28 -0.22 -2.73
N ASN A 46 -5.96 -0.62 -3.96
CA ASN A 46 -6.91 -0.91 -5.02
C ASN A 46 -6.70 -2.27 -5.69
N ASP A 47 -5.66 -3.04 -5.37
CA ASP A 47 -5.37 -4.32 -6.06
C ASP A 47 -6.57 -5.28 -6.04
N LEU A 48 -7.31 -5.31 -4.91
CA LEU A 48 -8.44 -6.23 -4.71
C LEU A 48 -9.56 -6.05 -5.75
N ILE A 49 -9.75 -4.84 -6.30
CA ILE A 49 -10.83 -4.55 -7.26
C ILE A 49 -10.67 -5.32 -8.58
N PHE A 50 -9.45 -5.79 -8.88
CA PHE A 50 -9.14 -6.51 -10.11
C PHE A 50 -9.38 -8.03 -10.01
N PHE A 51 -9.71 -8.54 -8.81
CA PHE A 51 -9.90 -9.97 -8.58
C PHE A 51 -11.37 -10.28 -8.28
N GLU A 52 -12.07 -10.83 -9.28
CA GLU A 52 -13.47 -11.22 -9.13
C GLU A 52 -13.64 -12.26 -8.01
N GLY A 53 -14.59 -12.01 -7.11
CA GLY A 53 -14.85 -12.88 -5.96
C GLY A 53 -13.81 -12.79 -4.84
N ALA A 54 -12.83 -11.89 -4.93
CA ALA A 54 -11.89 -11.68 -3.83
C ALA A 54 -12.58 -11.00 -2.64
N TYR A 55 -12.25 -11.48 -1.44
CA TYR A 55 -12.79 -10.96 -0.19
C TYR A 55 -11.66 -10.87 0.84
N LYS A 56 -11.86 -10.01 1.84
CA LYS A 56 -10.91 -9.88 2.95
C LYS A 56 -11.11 -11.05 3.90
N GLU A 57 -10.13 -11.96 3.96
CA GLU A 57 -10.15 -13.09 4.89
C GLU A 57 -9.97 -12.62 6.35
N LYS A 58 -9.06 -11.67 6.55
CA LYS A 58 -8.78 -11.06 7.85
C LYS A 58 -8.70 -9.55 7.72
N GLN A 59 -9.20 -8.84 8.72
CA GLN A 59 -9.01 -7.40 8.87
C GLN A 59 -8.76 -7.11 10.35
N GLU A 60 -7.82 -6.21 10.61
CA GLU A 60 -7.50 -5.76 11.95
C GLU A 60 -7.34 -4.24 11.94
N GLU A 61 -7.85 -3.59 12.99
CA GLU A 61 -7.65 -2.16 13.18
C GLU A 61 -6.22 -1.91 13.65
N ILE A 62 -5.53 -1.00 12.97
CA ILE A 62 -4.21 -0.54 13.33
C ILE A 62 -4.27 0.94 13.69
N PHE A 63 -3.53 1.32 14.72
CA PHE A 63 -3.48 2.69 15.20
C PHE A 63 -2.10 3.27 14.95
N GLN A 64 -2.06 4.47 14.39
CA GLN A 64 -0.84 5.26 14.26
C GLN A 64 -0.79 6.30 15.38
N LEU A 65 0.38 6.47 15.99
CA LEU A 65 0.62 7.56 16.93
C LEU A 65 0.59 8.89 16.16
N ILE A 66 -0.39 9.74 16.47
CA ILE A 66 -0.47 11.10 15.94
C ILE A 66 0.10 12.04 17.00
N PRO A 67 1.15 12.82 16.69
CA PRO A 67 1.69 13.78 17.63
C PRO A 67 0.62 14.84 17.97
N ASN A 68 0.45 15.12 19.25
CA ASN A 68 -0.47 16.13 19.76
C ASN A 68 0.33 17.28 20.38
N ILE A 69 0.01 18.52 19.98
CA ILE A 69 0.64 19.71 20.57
C ILE A 69 0.05 19.94 21.95
N ASP A 70 0.89 19.77 22.97
CA ASP A 70 0.61 20.22 24.33
C ASP A 70 0.53 21.75 24.35
N LYS A 71 -0.70 22.29 24.36
CA LYS A 71 -0.97 23.73 24.28
C LYS A 71 -0.42 24.49 25.49
N ASP A 72 -0.25 23.85 26.64
CA ASP A 72 0.28 24.49 27.85
C ASP A 72 1.80 24.69 27.77
N LYS A 73 2.49 23.87 26.95
CA LYS A 73 3.94 23.98 26.70
C LYS A 73 4.28 24.71 25.40
N CYS A 74 3.29 24.97 24.56
CA CYS A 74 3.49 25.60 23.25
C CYS A 74 3.89 27.07 23.41
N THR A 75 5.07 27.42 22.88
CA THR A 75 5.55 28.81 22.82
C THR A 75 5.19 29.52 21.51
N PHE A 76 4.37 28.89 20.66
CA PHE A 76 4.02 29.37 19.31
C PHE A 76 5.24 29.59 18.39
N CYS A 77 6.29 28.78 18.53
CA CYS A 77 7.54 28.89 17.76
C CYS A 77 7.43 28.56 16.26
N ARG A 78 6.38 27.83 15.85
CA ARG A 78 6.12 27.38 14.47
C ARG A 78 7.10 26.35 13.89
N GLU A 79 7.92 25.69 14.72
CA GLU A 79 8.80 24.61 14.25
C GLU A 79 8.05 23.36 13.78
N CYS A 80 6.82 23.16 14.26
CA CYS A 80 5.94 22.05 13.90
C CYS A 80 4.99 22.37 12.71
N ALA A 81 5.31 23.39 11.92
CA ALA A 81 4.53 23.80 10.74
C ALA A 81 4.83 22.92 9.52
#